data_AF-A0A1B6GBV8-F1
#
_entry.id   AF-A0A1B6GBV8-F1
#
_cell.length_a   1.000
_cell.length_b   1.000
_cell.length_c   1.000
_cell.angle_alpha   90.00
_cell.angle_beta   90.00
_cell.angle_gamma   90.00
#
_symmetry.space_group_name_H-M   'P 1'
#
loop_
_entity.id
_entity.type
_entity.pdbx_description
1 polymer ?
#
loop_
_entity_poly.entity_id
_entity_poly.type
_entity_poly.pdbx_seq_one_letter_code
_entity_poly.pdbx_strand_id
1 'polypeptide(L)'
;IVTFRLCPSTKFQFLSDNRYSSLPAFVIDDGSQPKVELMAKDRNVIAATFTHFLLKNIGGSETFKDKQAFFYHEVRRFHHKHYHEKLAMRVNRDKLLESSLKATKGFSVSDWCRNFEITFQGEQGVDWGG
;
A
#
# COMPACT_ATOMS: atom_id res chain seq x y z
N ILE A 1 5.48 -12.76 -33.69
CA ILE A 1 4.48 -12.07 -32.84
C ILE A 1 5.18 -11.73 -31.55
N VAL A 2 5.20 -10.46 -31.14
CA VAL A 2 5.81 -10.00 -29.87
C VAL A 2 4.69 -9.54 -28.95
N THR A 3 4.70 -10.01 -27.72
CA THR A 3 3.71 -9.68 -26.69
C THR A 3 4.40 -8.93 -25.56
N PHE A 4 3.76 -7.90 -25.01
CA PHE A 4 4.33 -7.11 -23.91
C PHE A 4 3.43 -7.18 -22.69
N ARG A 5 4.03 -7.33 -21.51
CA ARG A 5 3.27 -7.12 -20.27
C ARG A 5 3.11 -5.62 -20.05
N LEU A 6 1.87 -5.19 -19.85
CA LEU A 6 1.58 -3.83 -19.46
C LEU A 6 1.62 -3.73 -17.93
N CYS A 7 2.66 -3.11 -17.39
CA CYS A 7 2.86 -2.92 -15.95
C CYS A 7 3.50 -1.54 -15.68
N PRO A 8 3.47 -1.00 -14.44
CA PRO A 8 3.94 0.37 -14.16
C PRO A 8 5.42 0.59 -14.48
N SER A 9 6.22 -0.47 -14.51
CA SER A 9 7.62 -0.46 -14.90
C SER A 9 7.83 -0.51 -16.40
N THR A 10 6.78 -0.76 -17.21
CA THR A 10 6.89 -0.79 -18.67
C THR A 10 7.13 0.62 -19.20
N LYS A 11 8.28 0.82 -19.84
CA LYS A 11 8.73 2.10 -20.39
C LYS A 11 8.61 2.10 -21.91
N PHE A 12 8.09 3.21 -22.42
CA PHE A 12 8.06 3.52 -23.84
C PHE A 12 9.08 4.61 -24.13
N GLN A 13 10.11 4.31 -24.94
CA GLN A 13 11.20 5.24 -25.23
C GLN A 13 11.15 5.61 -26.71
N PHE A 14 11.05 6.91 -27.01
CA PHE A 14 11.14 7.40 -28.37
C PHE A 14 12.60 7.41 -28.81
N LEU A 15 12.88 6.83 -29.97
CA LEU A 15 14.18 6.95 -30.60
C LEU A 15 14.19 8.14 -31.54
N SER A 16 15.37 8.76 -31.69
CA SER A 16 15.63 9.80 -32.67
C SER A 16 15.47 9.26 -34.10
N ASP A 17 15.14 10.15 -35.04
CA ASP A 17 14.90 9.77 -36.43
C ASP A 17 16.11 9.06 -37.02
N ASN A 18 15.84 7.86 -37.54
CA ASN A 18 16.85 7.01 -38.13
C ASN A 18 17.09 7.45 -39.57
N ARG A 19 18.34 7.78 -39.93
CA ARG A 19 18.69 8.24 -41.30
C ARG A 19 18.44 7.18 -42.39
N TYR A 20 18.18 5.94 -41.99
CA TYR A 20 17.95 4.81 -42.89
C TYR A 20 16.48 4.41 -43.04
N SER A 21 15.56 5.00 -42.27
CA SER A 21 14.14 4.66 -42.29
C SER A 21 13.27 5.89 -42.08
N SER A 22 12.27 6.07 -42.94
CA SER A 22 11.29 7.16 -42.82
C SER A 22 10.24 6.92 -41.73
N LEU A 23 10.24 5.74 -41.11
CA LEU A 23 9.27 5.39 -40.07
C LEU A 23 9.81 5.75 -38.68
N PRO A 24 8.99 6.37 -37.82
CA PRO A 24 9.41 6.75 -36.50
C PRO A 24 9.61 5.50 -35.62
N ALA A 25 10.76 5.45 -34.94
CA ALA A 25 11.19 4.34 -34.12
C ALA A 25 10.91 4.57 -32.63
N PHE A 26 10.77 3.47 -31.89
CA PHE A 26 10.57 3.46 -30.45
C PHE A 26 10.99 2.12 -29.86
N VAL A 27 11.28 2.13 -28.56
CA VAL A 27 11.61 0.95 -27.78
C VAL A 27 10.53 0.73 -26.72
N ILE A 28 10.06 -0.51 -26.60
CA ILE A 28 9.27 -0.95 -25.45
C ILE A 28 10.17 -1.78 -24.54
N ASP A 29 10.22 -1.39 -23.27
CA ASP A 29 10.93 -2.08 -22.20
C ASP A 29 9.95 -2.42 -21.09
N ASP A 30 9.48 -3.66 -21.01
CA ASP A 30 8.60 -4.13 -19.93
C ASP A 30 9.35 -4.66 -18.70
N GLY A 31 10.69 -4.54 -18.70
CA GLY A 31 11.56 -5.07 -17.65
C GLY A 31 11.57 -6.60 -17.54
N SER A 32 10.84 -7.32 -18.40
CA SER A 32 10.68 -8.78 -18.35
C SER A 32 11.32 -9.48 -19.55
N GLN A 33 11.35 -8.83 -20.71
CA GLN A 33 11.98 -9.34 -21.93
C GLN A 33 13.01 -8.36 -22.49
N PRO A 34 13.90 -8.80 -23.40
CA PRO A 34 14.83 -7.90 -24.07
C PRO A 34 14.08 -6.72 -24.70
N LYS A 35 14.68 -5.54 -24.59
CA LYS A 35 14.12 -4.31 -25.16
C LYS A 35 13.83 -4.50 -26.65
N VAL A 36 12.61 -4.21 -27.05
CA VAL A 36 12.19 -4.40 -28.44
C VAL A 36 12.09 -3.05 -29.11
N GLU A 37 12.90 -2.86 -30.15
CA GLU A 37 12.81 -1.73 -31.06
C GLU A 37 11.78 -2.01 -32.14
N LEU A 38 10.85 -1.07 -32.31
CA LEU A 38 9.78 -1.12 -33.29
C LEU A 38 9.75 0.16 -34.11
N MET A 39 9.34 0.04 -35.37
CA MET A 39 9.12 1.16 -36.28
C MET A 39 7.68 1.11 -36.77
N ALA A 40 6.94 2.20 -36.60
CA ALA A 40 5.54 2.24 -37.02
C ALA A 40 5.12 3.66 -37.40
N LYS A 41 4.41 3.81 -38.53
CA LYS A 41 3.82 5.10 -38.93
C LYS A 41 2.97 5.70 -37.82
N ASP A 42 2.19 4.85 -37.15
CA ASP A 42 1.29 5.23 -36.07
C ASP A 42 1.92 5.09 -34.67
N ARG A 43 3.26 5.20 -34.55
CA ARG A 43 3.99 5.13 -33.26
C ARG A 43 3.31 5.93 -32.15
N ASN A 44 2.91 7.15 -32.46
CA ASN A 44 2.31 8.05 -31.47
C ASN A 44 0.93 7.56 -31.02
N VAL A 45 0.15 6.93 -31.91
CA VAL A 45 -1.13 6.29 -31.57
C VAL A 45 -0.86 5.08 -30.66
N ILE A 46 0.14 4.25 -30.99
CA ILE A 46 0.53 3.09 -30.17
C ILE A 46 0.96 3.54 -28.76
N ALA A 47 1.80 4.57 -28.65
CA ALA A 47 2.24 5.13 -27.38
C ALA A 47 1.07 5.69 -26.55
N ALA A 48 0.13 6.37 -27.22
CA ALA A 48 -1.07 6.91 -26.59
C ALA A 48 -1.97 5.78 -26.06
N THR A 49 -2.22 4.74 -26.86
CA THR A 49 -2.98 3.56 -26.47
C THR A 49 -2.33 2.80 -25.32
N PHE A 50 -1.00 2.61 -25.38
CA PHE A 50 -0.22 2.01 -24.31
C PHE A 50 -0.39 2.77 -22.99
N THR A 51 -0.19 4.08 -23.02
CA THR A 51 -0.33 4.95 -21.83
C THR A 51 -1.75 4.91 -21.29
N HIS A 52 -2.74 4.94 -22.18
CA HIS A 52 -4.16 4.85 -21.80
C HIS A 52 -4.49 3.54 -21.07
N PHE A 53 -4.02 2.40 -21.57
CA PHE A 53 -4.26 1.10 -20.92
C PHE A 53 -3.46 0.93 -19.62
N LEU A 54 -2.25 1.51 -19.54
CA LEU A 54 -1.44 1.48 -18.32
C LEU A 54 -2.19 2.16 -17.17
N LEU A 55 -2.76 3.32 -17.46
CA LEU A 55 -3.57 4.09 -16.51
C LEU A 55 -4.91 3.41 -16.18
N LYS A 56 -5.51 2.68 -17.13
CA LYS A 56 -6.83 2.06 -16.96
C LYS A 56 -6.79 0.73 -16.21
N ASN A 57 -5.76 -0.09 -16.41
CA ASN A 57 -5.76 -1.49 -15.97
C ASN A 57 -4.92 -1.77 -14.72
N ILE A 58 -4.09 -0.83 -14.27
CA ILE A 58 -3.21 -1.06 -13.13
C ILE A 58 -3.60 -0.13 -11.98
N GLY A 59 -4.43 -0.66 -11.08
CA GLY A 59 -4.42 -0.23 -9.68
C GLY A 59 -2.96 -0.21 -9.19
N GLY A 60 -2.44 0.99 -8.98
CA GLY A 60 -1.02 1.31 -8.93
C GLY A 60 -0.73 2.82 -8.94
N SER A 61 -1.75 3.64 -9.22
CA SER A 61 -1.83 5.07 -8.87
C SER A 61 -2.16 5.30 -7.39
N GLU A 62 -2.59 4.27 -6.66
CA GLU A 62 -2.85 4.35 -5.23
C GLU A 62 -1.54 4.50 -4.49
N THR A 63 -1.40 5.65 -3.86
CA THR A 63 -0.28 5.93 -2.97
C THR A 63 -0.32 4.97 -1.77
N PHE A 64 0.79 4.85 -1.05
CA PHE A 64 0.80 4.14 0.23
C PHE A 64 -0.30 4.69 1.18
N LYS A 65 -0.58 5.99 1.13
CA LYS A 65 -1.61 6.64 1.93
C LYS A 65 -3.02 6.15 1.57
N ASP A 66 -3.30 5.92 0.29
CA ASP A 66 -4.59 5.39 -0.16
C ASP A 66 -4.80 3.97 0.37
N LYS A 67 -3.74 3.16 0.32
CA LYS A 67 -3.76 1.79 0.86
C LYS A 67 -3.86 1.77 2.39
N GLN A 68 -3.19 2.70 3.07
CA GLN A 68 -3.30 2.87 4.52
C GLN A 68 -4.73 3.27 4.92
N ALA A 69 -5.32 4.24 4.21
CA ALA A 69 -6.68 4.69 4.46
C ALA A 69 -7.70 3.56 4.23
N PHE A 70 -7.51 2.80 3.14
CA PHE A 70 -8.30 1.61 2.85
C PHE A 70 -8.17 0.56 3.96
N PHE A 71 -6.94 0.23 4.38
CA PHE A 71 -6.70 -0.71 5.47
C PHE A 71 -7.37 -0.28 6.77
N TYR A 72 -7.22 0.98 7.19
CA TYR A 72 -7.87 1.49 8.39
C TYR A 72 -9.40 1.50 8.30
N HIS A 73 -9.95 1.79 7.12
CA HIS A 73 -11.38 1.67 6.88
C HIS A 73 -11.85 0.23 7.07
N GLU A 74 -11.15 -0.74 6.46
CA GLU A 74 -11.48 -2.15 6.55
C GLU A 74 -11.37 -2.71 7.97
N VAL A 75 -10.32 -2.33 8.72
CA VAL A 75 -10.16 -2.74 10.13
C VAL A 75 -11.32 -2.20 10.99
N ARG A 76 -11.67 -0.91 10.85
CA ARG A 76 -12.82 -0.33 11.58
C ARG A 76 -14.13 -1.01 11.18
N ARG A 77 -14.31 -1.27 9.90
CA ARG A 77 -15.50 -1.96 9.38
C ARG A 77 -15.59 -3.39 9.91
N PHE A 78 -14.48 -4.11 10.00
CA PHE A 78 -14.47 -5.47 10.51
C PHE A 78 -14.85 -5.52 12.00
N HIS A 79 -14.31 -4.59 12.79
CA HIS A 79 -14.57 -4.52 14.24
C HIS A 79 -15.76 -3.64 14.65
N HIS A 80 -16.61 -3.19 13.72
CA HIS A 80 -17.70 -2.23 13.99
C HIS A 80 -18.71 -2.66 15.06
N LYS A 81 -18.80 -3.97 15.36
CA LYS A 81 -19.70 -4.52 16.39
C LYS A 81 -19.09 -4.54 17.79
N HIS A 82 -17.79 -4.26 17.94
CA HIS A 82 -17.15 -4.18 19.24
C HIS A 82 -17.27 -2.76 19.81
N TYR A 83 -17.76 -2.65 21.04
CA TYR A 83 -17.88 -1.37 21.73
C TYR A 83 -16.52 -0.90 22.25
N HIS A 84 -16.16 0.33 21.93
CA HIS A 84 -14.88 0.95 22.33
C HIS A 84 -14.95 1.60 23.72
N GLU A 85 -15.60 0.93 24.67
CA GLU A 85 -15.67 1.40 26.05
C GLU A 85 -14.29 1.34 26.71
N LYS A 86 -14.09 2.24 27.67
CA LYS A 86 -12.85 2.33 28.45
C LYS A 86 -12.60 1.05 29.24
N LEU A 87 -11.37 0.54 29.19
CA LEU A 87 -10.93 -0.64 29.92
C LEU A 87 -9.72 -0.27 30.77
N ALA A 88 -9.92 -0.18 32.07
CA ALA A 88 -8.85 0.10 33.02
C ALA A 88 -7.85 -1.05 33.08
N MET A 89 -6.57 -0.73 32.91
CA MET A 89 -5.46 -1.66 32.93
C MET A 89 -4.36 -1.16 33.87
N ARG A 90 -4.08 -1.94 34.92
CA ARG A 90 -3.07 -1.59 35.92
C ARG A 90 -1.79 -2.38 35.72
N VAL A 91 -0.70 -1.69 35.44
CA VAL A 91 0.61 -2.29 35.12
C VAL A 91 1.70 -1.74 36.05
N ASN A 92 2.82 -2.44 36.15
CA ASN A 92 3.96 -2.03 36.95
C ASN A 92 5.10 -1.60 36.01
N ARG A 93 5.64 -0.39 36.18
CA ARG A 93 6.68 0.15 35.29
C ARG A 93 7.96 -0.68 35.29
N ASP A 94 8.41 -1.12 36.46
CA ASP A 94 9.63 -1.93 36.62
C ASP A 94 9.47 -3.35 36.06
N LYS A 95 8.22 -3.80 35.91
CA LYS A 95 7.85 -5.13 35.39
C LYS A 95 6.80 -5.04 34.29
N LEU A 96 7.01 -4.12 33.33
CA LEU A 96 5.99 -3.76 32.36
C LEU A 96 5.48 -4.97 31.56
N LEU A 97 6.38 -5.75 30.97
CA LEU A 97 6.01 -6.92 30.15
C LEU A 97 5.24 -7.97 30.96
N GLU A 98 5.76 -8.38 32.12
CA GLU A 98 5.16 -9.42 32.96
C GLU A 98 3.78 -8.97 33.48
N SER A 99 3.68 -7.73 33.97
CA SER A 99 2.43 -7.19 34.50
C SER A 99 1.37 -6.95 33.41
N SER A 100 1.76 -6.51 32.21
CA SER A 100 0.86 -6.41 31.06
C SER A 100 0.36 -7.77 30.60
N LEU A 101 1.25 -8.77 30.46
CA LEU A 101 0.84 -10.13 30.09
C LEU A 101 -0.14 -10.73 31.09
N LYS A 102 0.08 -10.49 32.39
CA LYS A 102 -0.86 -10.89 33.44
C LYS A 102 -2.19 -10.17 33.32
N ALA A 103 -2.19 -8.86 33.04
CA ALA A 103 -3.40 -8.06 32.89
C ALA A 103 -4.23 -8.47 31.66
N THR A 104 -3.58 -8.88 30.56
CA THR A 104 -4.26 -9.22 29.30
C THR A 104 -4.51 -10.72 29.10
N LYS A 105 -4.08 -11.59 30.02
CA LYS A 105 -4.12 -13.07 29.86
C LYS A 105 -5.51 -13.60 29.50
N GLY A 106 -6.58 -12.97 30.01
CA GLY A 106 -7.97 -13.39 29.81
C GLY A 106 -8.72 -12.61 28.74
N PHE A 107 -8.06 -11.72 27.98
CA PHE A 107 -8.76 -10.83 27.06
C PHE A 107 -9.32 -11.57 25.85
N SER A 108 -10.60 -11.32 25.57
CA SER A 108 -11.25 -11.70 24.32
C SER A 108 -10.92 -10.69 23.22
N VAL A 109 -11.27 -11.01 21.96
CA VAL A 109 -11.16 -10.06 20.83
C VAL A 109 -11.90 -8.76 21.11
N SER A 110 -13.04 -8.83 21.82
CA SER A 110 -13.80 -7.64 22.17
C SER A 110 -13.07 -6.78 23.19
N ASP A 111 -12.34 -7.37 24.13
CA ASP A 111 -11.53 -6.62 25.09
C ASP A 111 -10.38 -5.92 24.40
N TRP A 112 -9.71 -6.58 23.44
CA TRP A 112 -8.66 -5.95 22.62
C TRP A 112 -9.15 -4.79 21.74
N CYS A 113 -10.46 -4.72 21.47
CA CYS A 113 -11.06 -3.61 20.75
C CYS A 113 -11.43 -2.43 21.66
N ARG A 114 -11.28 -2.54 22.99
CA ARG A 114 -11.63 -1.46 23.93
C ARG A 114 -10.54 -0.39 24.01
N ASN A 115 -10.91 0.77 24.55
CA ASN A 115 -9.95 1.84 24.81
C ASN A 115 -9.22 1.59 26.12
N PHE A 116 -7.92 1.30 26.07
CA PHE A 116 -7.15 1.01 27.28
C PHE A 116 -6.84 2.28 28.06
N GLU A 117 -7.14 2.25 29.36
CA GLU A 117 -6.73 3.28 30.31
C GLU A 117 -5.64 2.71 31.20
N ILE A 118 -4.39 3.09 30.92
CA ILE A 118 -3.23 2.49 31.60
C ILE A 118 -2.95 3.26 32.88
N THR A 119 -2.87 2.56 34.01
CA THR A 119 -2.43 3.13 35.29
C THR A 119 -1.19 2.41 35.78
N PHE A 120 -0.13 3.17 36.03
CA PHE A 120 1.10 2.63 36.60
C PHE A 120 1.00 2.52 38.12
N GLN A 121 1.37 1.37 38.67
CA GLN A 121 1.34 1.13 40.11
C GLN A 121 2.26 2.12 40.84
N GLY A 122 1.70 2.90 41.77
CA GLY A 122 2.46 3.84 42.60
C GLY A 122 2.67 5.21 41.95
N GLU A 123 2.18 5.41 40.73
CA GLU A 123 2.23 6.70 40.04
C GLU A 123 0.87 7.41 40.12
N GLN A 124 0.91 8.75 40.19
CA GLN A 124 -0.28 9.57 40.04
C GLN A 124 -0.51 9.85 38.56
N GLY A 125 -1.71 9.53 38.07
CA GLY A 125 -2.10 9.78 36.69
C GLY A 125 -2.51 8.51 35.95
N VAL A 126 -3.26 8.71 34.88
CA VAL A 126 -3.64 7.67 33.93
C VAL A 126 -3.00 8.06 32.60
N ASP A 127 -2.44 7.09 31.89
CA ASP A 127 -1.88 7.27 30.57
C ASP A 127 -2.95 6.96 29.52
N TRP A 128 -3.20 7.96 28.65
CA TRP A 128 -4.23 7.98 27.61
C TRP A 128 -3.65 8.13 26.20
N GLY A 129 -2.33 7.99 26.04
CA GLY A 129 -1.66 8.19 24.76
C GLY A 129 -0.38 9.01 24.83
N GLY A 130 0.28 9.03 26.00
CA GLY A 130 1.61 9.61 26.21
C GLY A 130 2.74 8.62 26.06
#